data_AF-A0A182IE62-F1
#
_entry.id   AF-A0A182IE62-F1
#
_cell.length_a   1.000
_cell.length_b   1.000
_cell.length_c   1.000
_cell.angle_alpha   90.00
_cell.angle_beta   90.00
_cell.angle_gamma   90.00
#
_symmetry.space_group_name_H-M   'P 1'
#
loop_
_entity.id
_entity.type
_entity.pdbx_description
1 polymer ?
#
loop_
_entity_poly.entity_id
_entity_poly.type
_entity_poly.pdbx_seq_one_letter_code
_entity_poly.pdbx_strand_id
1 'polypeptide(L)'
;MLQKKARPGYKKIIKTSAKTLIVVEALLFAVSYAGWYRLNTNREFRYYVKENYPSILEAYYQLGETLGGDKSIRTYDDNVWQQEQQQAAKK
;
A
#
# COMPACT_ATOMS: atom_id res chain seq x y z
N MET A 1 41.72 -33.60 -27.76
CA MET A 1 40.24 -33.49 -27.66
C MET A 1 39.90 -32.38 -26.67
N LEU A 2 39.19 -31.34 -27.08
CA LEU A 2 38.82 -30.21 -26.21
C LEU A 2 37.68 -30.63 -25.28
N GLN A 3 37.94 -30.69 -23.97
CA GLN A 3 36.90 -30.97 -22.99
C GLN A 3 35.88 -29.82 -22.93
N LYS A 4 34.65 -30.10 -23.35
CA LYS A 4 33.53 -29.16 -23.31
C LYS A 4 33.04 -29.06 -21.86
N LYS A 5 33.60 -28.13 -21.09
CA LYS A 5 33.16 -27.84 -19.71
C LYS A 5 31.69 -27.40 -19.76
N ALA A 6 30.78 -28.26 -19.30
CA ALA A 6 29.35 -27.94 -19.26
C ALA A 6 29.16 -26.64 -18.47
N ARG A 7 28.64 -25.59 -19.13
CA ARG A 7 28.37 -24.31 -18.46
C ARG A 7 27.34 -24.57 -17.36
N PRO A 8 27.57 -24.11 -16.12
CA PRO A 8 26.69 -24.40 -15.01
C PRO A 8 25.29 -23.82 -15.25
N GLY A 9 24.31 -24.67 -15.56
CA GLY A 9 22.92 -24.26 -15.84
C GLY A 9 22.29 -23.46 -14.70
N TYR A 10 22.72 -23.70 -13.46
CA TYR A 10 22.25 -22.99 -12.27
C TYR A 10 22.51 -21.48 -12.33
N LYS A 11 23.60 -21.01 -12.96
CA LYS A 11 23.87 -19.57 -13.09
C LYS A 11 22.84 -18.86 -13.95
N LYS A 12 22.27 -19.55 -14.95
CA LYS A 12 21.21 -19.01 -15.81
C LYS A 12 19.89 -18.91 -15.05
N ILE A 13 19.57 -19.93 -14.25
CA ILE A 13 18.34 -19.94 -13.42
C ILE A 13 18.41 -18.82 -12.38
N ILE A 14 19.51 -18.71 -11.62
CA ILE A 14 19.68 -17.66 -10.61
C ILE A 14 19.55 -16.26 -11.23
N LYS A 15 20.18 -16.03 -12.40
CA LYS A 15 20.10 -14.74 -13.09
C LYS A 15 18.67 -14.39 -13.51
N THR A 16 17.91 -15.35 -14.02
CA THR A 16 16.50 -15.14 -14.41
C THR A 16 15.60 -14.93 -13.19
N SER A 17 15.78 -15.72 -12.13
CA SER A 17 15.00 -15.59 -10.89
C SER A 17 15.25 -14.24 -10.23
N ALA A 18 16.51 -13.79 -10.15
CA ALA A 18 16.84 -12.49 -9.60
C ALA A 18 16.18 -11.33 -10.38
N LYS A 19 16.23 -11.37 -11.72
CA LYS A 19 15.55 -10.36 -12.55
C LYS A 19 14.04 -10.37 -12.33
N THR A 20 13.44 -11.54 -12.23
CA THR A 20 11.99 -11.69 -12.00
C THR A 20 11.61 -11.11 -10.64
N LEU A 21 12.35 -11.43 -9.59
CA LEU A 21 12.11 -10.88 -8.25
C LEU A 21 12.21 -9.37 -8.22
N ILE A 22 13.20 -8.77 -8.88
CA ILE A 22 13.33 -7.31 -8.95
C ILE A 22 12.12 -6.67 -9.64
N VAL A 23 11.63 -7.25 -10.74
CA VAL A 23 10.46 -6.73 -11.46
C VAL A 23 9.20 -6.86 -10.59
N VAL A 24 9.01 -8.00 -9.93
CA VAL A 24 7.88 -8.23 -9.03
C VAL A 24 7.90 -7.25 -7.87
N GLU A 25 9.06 -7.08 -7.23
CA GLU A 25 9.23 -6.13 -6.12
C GLU A 25 8.94 -4.70 -6.57
N ALA A 26 9.45 -4.29 -7.73
CA ALA A 26 9.20 -2.96 -8.28
C ALA A 26 7.70 -2.72 -8.54
N LEU A 27 6.98 -3.73 -9.04
CA LEU A 27 5.53 -3.65 -9.25
C LEU A 27 4.77 -3.57 -7.92
N LEU A 28 5.12 -4.41 -6.94
CA LEU A 28 4.51 -4.38 -5.60
C LEU A 28 4.76 -3.04 -4.92
N PHE A 29 5.97 -2.51 -5.01
CA PHE A 29 6.34 -1.20 -4.49
C PHE A 29 5.54 -0.08 -5.16
N ALA A 30 5.42 -0.10 -6.49
CA ALA A 30 4.65 0.90 -7.24
C ALA A 30 3.16 0.90 -6.84
N VAL A 31 2.55 -0.28 -6.72
CA VAL A 31 1.14 -0.41 -6.28
C VAL A 31 0.98 0.08 -4.84
N SER A 32 1.90 -0.30 -3.95
CA SER A 32 1.87 0.13 -2.55
C SER A 32 1.97 1.64 -2.42
N TYR A 33 2.89 2.27 -3.17
CA TYR A 33 3.05 3.71 -3.20
C TYR A 33 1.82 4.42 -3.79
N ALA A 34 1.25 3.89 -4.87
CA ALA A 34 0.04 4.46 -5.46
C ALA A 34 -1.15 4.42 -4.49
N GLY A 35 -1.31 3.32 -3.74
CA GLY A 35 -2.31 3.18 -2.69
C GLY A 35 -2.11 4.20 -1.56
N TRP A 36 -0.88 4.30 -1.05
CA TRP A 36 -0.51 5.29 -0.04
C TRP A 36 -0.74 6.72 -0.54
N TYR A 37 -0.34 7.04 -1.77
CA TYR A 37 -0.51 8.37 -2.36
C TYR A 37 -1.99 8.74 -2.47
N ARG A 38 -2.86 7.81 -2.92
CA ARG A 38 -4.31 8.06 -2.95
C ARG A 38 -4.93 8.25 -1.58
N LEU A 39 -4.51 7.47 -0.58
CA LEU A 39 -4.98 7.65 0.81
C LEU A 39 -4.65 9.04 1.35
N ASN A 40 -3.45 9.57 1.04
CA ASN A 40 -3.05 10.90 1.51
C ASN A 40 -3.68 12.06 0.74
N THR A 41 -4.12 11.84 -0.50
CA THR A 41 -4.61 12.92 -1.38
C THR A 41 -6.13 12.99 -1.51
N ASN A 42 -6.85 11.89 -1.28
CA ASN A 42 -8.28 11.82 -1.53
C ASN A 42 -9.07 11.27 -0.33
N ARG A 43 -9.90 12.13 0.28
CA ARG A 43 -10.78 11.76 1.39
C ARG A 43 -11.89 10.78 0.98
N GLU A 44 -12.48 10.93 -0.19
CA GLU A 44 -13.53 10.01 -0.68
C GLU A 44 -12.96 8.61 -0.89
N PHE A 45 -11.70 8.51 -1.33
CA PHE A 45 -11.01 7.22 -1.37
C PHE A 45 -10.80 6.64 0.04
N ARG A 46 -10.42 7.47 1.02
CA ARG A 46 -10.34 7.02 2.43
C ARG A 46 -11.71 6.57 2.95
N TYR A 47 -12.80 7.22 2.57
CA TYR A 47 -14.15 6.79 2.90
C TYR A 47 -14.51 5.44 2.27
N TYR A 48 -14.23 5.25 0.98
CA TYR A 48 -14.38 3.95 0.33
C TYR A 48 -13.58 2.84 1.05
N VAL A 49 -12.34 3.13 1.44
CA VAL A 49 -11.50 2.18 2.20
C VAL A 49 -12.06 1.95 3.60
N LYS A 50 -12.64 2.96 4.26
CA LYS A 50 -13.36 2.77 5.53
C LYS A 50 -14.48 1.75 5.41
N GLU A 51 -15.29 1.85 4.35
CA GLU A 51 -16.44 0.97 4.15
C GLU A 51 -16.04 -0.46 3.74
N ASN A 52 -15.03 -0.61 2.88
CA ASN A 52 -14.68 -1.90 2.29
C ASN A 52 -13.50 -2.60 2.99
N TYR A 53 -12.57 -1.84 3.55
CA TYR A 53 -11.30 -2.32 4.12
C TYR A 53 -10.90 -1.57 5.40
N PRO A 54 -11.74 -1.57 6.46
CA PRO A 54 -11.52 -0.75 7.65
C PRO A 54 -10.17 -1.02 8.33
N SER A 55 -9.70 -2.28 8.34
CA SER A 55 -8.40 -2.64 8.90
C SER A 55 -7.21 -1.99 8.16
N ILE A 56 -7.33 -1.76 6.85
CA ILE A 56 -6.29 -1.10 6.06
C ILE A 56 -6.25 0.39 6.40
N LEU A 57 -7.41 1.03 6.51
CA LEU A 57 -7.49 2.43 6.91
C LEU A 57 -6.93 2.65 8.31
N GLU A 58 -7.23 1.73 9.23
CA GLU A 58 -6.71 1.78 10.59
C GLU A 58 -5.18 1.62 10.63
N ALA A 59 -4.63 0.68 9.87
CA ALA A 59 -3.19 0.53 9.72
C ALA A 59 -2.55 1.80 9.12
N TYR A 60 -3.19 2.42 8.13
CA TYR A 60 -2.73 3.68 7.55
C TYR A 60 -2.64 4.80 8.61
N TYR A 61 -3.67 4.96 9.44
CA TYR A 61 -3.63 5.93 10.54
C TYR A 61 -2.55 5.58 11.55
N GLN A 62 -2.50 4.35 12.05
CA GLN A 62 -1.50 3.92 13.03
C GLN A 62 -0.07 4.14 12.51
N LEU A 63 0.19 3.88 11.24
CA LEU A 63 1.49 4.16 10.62
C LEU A 63 1.81 5.66 10.61
N GLY A 64 0.85 6.51 10.24
CA GLY A 64 1.02 7.97 10.30
C GLY A 64 1.29 8.48 11.72
N GLU A 65 0.56 7.96 12.70
CA GLU A 65 0.69 8.33 14.11
C GLU A 65 2.02 7.86 14.71
N THR A 66 2.49 6.67 14.34
CA THR A 66 3.73 6.09 14.86
C THR A 66 4.97 6.70 14.20
N LEU A 67 4.93 7.01 12.91
CA LEU A 67 6.07 7.56 12.17
C LEU A 67 6.14 9.10 12.26
N GLY A 68 5.00 9.78 12.19
CA GLY A 68 4.91 11.23 12.13
C GLY A 68 4.41 11.88 13.41
N GLY A 69 3.91 11.11 14.39
CA GLY A 69 3.34 11.64 15.63
C GLY A 69 2.03 12.42 15.43
N ASP A 70 1.48 12.45 14.22
CA ASP A 70 0.35 13.29 13.86
C ASP A 70 -0.96 12.48 13.77
N LYS A 71 -1.96 12.93 14.53
CA LYS A 71 -3.33 12.37 14.54
C LYS A 71 -4.35 13.23 13.79
N SER A 72 -3.90 14.31 13.14
CA SER A 72 -4.74 15.31 12.49
C SER A 72 -5.65 14.69 11.44
N ILE A 73 -5.09 13.81 10.62
CA ILE A 73 -5.75 13.12 9.51
C ILE A 73 -6.94 12.27 10.00
N ARG A 74 -6.72 11.43 11.03
CA ARG A 74 -7.76 10.60 11.64
C ARG A 74 -8.85 11.47 12.27
N THR A 75 -8.44 12.44 13.09
CA THR A 75 -9.37 13.33 13.80
C THR A 75 -10.24 14.12 12.81
N TYR A 76 -9.65 14.60 11.72
CA TYR A 76 -10.37 15.30 10.67
C TYR A 76 -11.41 14.41 10.00
N ASP A 77 -11.03 13.20 9.60
CA ASP A 77 -11.94 12.27 8.92
C ASP A 77 -13.09 11.85 9.85
N ASP A 78 -12.78 11.53 11.12
CA ASP A 78 -13.80 11.16 12.12
C ASP A 78 -14.82 12.28 12.33
N ASN A 79 -14.36 13.53 12.44
CA ASN A 79 -15.25 14.68 12.58
C ASN A 79 -16.17 14.85 11.37
N VAL A 80 -15.64 14.75 10.16
CA VAL A 80 -16.44 14.88 8.92
C VAL A 80 -17.49 13.78 8.86
N TRP A 81 -17.09 12.53 9.08
CA TRP A 81 -18.00 11.39 8.96
C TRP A 81 -19.05 11.36 10.07
N GLN A 82 -18.71 11.78 11.29
CA GLN A 82 -19.68 11.94 12.37
C GLN A 82 -20.73 13.01 12.02
N GLN A 83 -20.30 14.14 11.43
CA GLN A 83 -21.22 15.19 10.99
C GLN A 83 -22.15 14.70 9.88
N GLU A 84 -21.63 13.98 8.89
CA GLU A 84 -22.43 13.41 7.80
C GLU A 84 -23.46 12.41 8.31
N GLN A 85 -23.08 11.52 9.25
CA GLN A 85 -24.01 10.58 9.89
C GLN A 85 -25.12 11.31 10.68
N GLN A 86 -24.76 12.34 11.44
CA GLN A 86 -25.76 13.13 12.18
C GLN A 86 -26.71 13.89 11.26
N GLN A 87 -26.23 14.37 10.10
CA GLN A 87 -27.09 15.01 9.10
C GLN A 87 -28.00 14.00 8.41
N ALA A 88 -27.50 12.80 8.10
CA ALA A 88 -28.30 11.73 7.52
C ALA A 88 -29.40 11.25 8.48
N ALA A 89 -29.10 11.14 9.78
CA ALA A 89 -30.07 10.71 10.79
C ALA A 89 -31.16 11.75 11.12
N LYS A 90 -30.97 13.01 10.72
CA LYS A 90 -31.95 14.09 10.88
C LYS A 90 -32.89 14.26 9.69
N LYS A 91 -32.65 13.54 8.59
CA LYS A 91 -33.51 13.51 7.40
C LYS A 91 -34.47 12.33 7.48
#